data_AF-A0A1I7FHA8-F1
#
_entry.id   AF-A0A1I7FHA8-F1
#
_cell.length_a   1.000
_cell.length_b   1.000
_cell.length_c   1.000
_cell.angle_alpha   90.00
_cell.angle_beta   90.00
_cell.angle_gamma   90.00
#
_symmetry.space_group_name_H-M   'P 1'
#
loop_
_entity.id
_entity.type
_entity.pdbx_description
1 polymer ?
#
loop_
_entity_poly.entity_id
_entity_poly.type
_entity_poly.pdbx_seq_one_letter_code
_entity_poly.pdbx_strand_id
1 'polypeptide(L)'
;MITEVSAKTGISVDNLLGRSRVYKIVIVRQLYYKLLREKKGLLVEGIGRLCDRDHSTISNGIKHANDLLETKDEYTVRMWDKIKGIEP
;
A
#
# COMPACT_ATOMS: atom_id res chain seq x y z
N MET A 1 7.35 2.99 9.79
CA MET A 1 6.31 3.10 8.74
C MET A 1 5.42 1.86 8.61
N ILE A 2 5.92 0.67 8.23
CA ILE A 2 5.04 -0.51 8.01
C ILE A 2 4.26 -0.95 9.26
N THR A 3 4.88 -0.88 10.44
CA THR A 3 4.25 -1.17 11.74
C THR A 3 3.13 -0.19 12.06
N GLU A 4 3.28 1.08 11.69
CA GLU A 4 2.26 2.09 11.87
C GLU A 4 1.09 1.91 10.89
N VAL A 5 1.37 1.57 9.62
CA VAL A 5 0.33 1.17 8.65
C VAL A 5 -0.46 -0.02 9.20
N SER A 6 0.24 -1.01 9.76
CA SER A 6 -0.41 -2.16 10.38
C SER A 6 -1.32 -1.75 11.54
N ALA A 7 -0.82 -0.93 12.47
CA ALA A 7 -1.59 -0.46 13.63
C ALA A 7 -2.83 0.36 13.23
N LYS A 8 -2.72 1.27 12.26
CA LYS A 8 -3.85 2.14 11.86
C LYS A 8 -4.92 1.40 11.04
N THR A 9 -4.52 0.40 10.25
CA THR A 9 -5.43 -0.32 9.34
C THR A 9 -5.97 -1.62 9.93
N GLY A 10 -5.29 -2.20 10.92
CA GLY A 10 -5.60 -3.51 11.49
C GLY A 10 -5.12 -4.69 10.63
N ILE A 11 -4.40 -4.44 9.54
CA ILE A 11 -3.80 -5.50 8.72
C ILE A 11 -2.41 -5.81 9.27
N SER A 12 -2.12 -7.08 9.61
CA SER A 12 -0.81 -7.46 10.15
C SER A 12 0.32 -7.20 9.13
N VAL A 13 1.54 -6.98 9.64
CA VAL A 13 2.74 -6.84 8.79
C VAL A 13 2.93 -8.06 7.89
N ASP A 14 2.69 -9.27 8.42
CA ASP A 14 2.74 -10.52 7.63
C ASP A 14 1.75 -10.52 6.47
N ASN A 15 0.57 -9.91 6.65
CA ASN A 15 -0.39 -9.78 5.57
C ASN A 15 0.02 -8.70 4.56
N LEU A 16 0.61 -7.58 5.02
CA LEU A 16 1.14 -6.54 4.13
C LEU A 16 2.29 -7.07 3.27
N LEU A 17 3.20 -7.88 3.82
CA LEU A 17 4.33 -8.46 3.09
C LEU A 17 3.98 -9.83 2.44
N GLY A 18 2.91 -10.47 2.89
CA GLY A 18 2.47 -11.78 2.43
C GLY A 18 1.71 -11.77 1.10
N ARG A 19 1.38 -12.96 0.60
CA ARG A 19 0.79 -13.18 -0.73
C ARG A 19 -0.74 -13.35 -0.74
N SER A 20 -1.40 -13.14 0.40
CA SER A 20 -2.86 -13.21 0.49
C SER A 20 -3.51 -12.27 -0.53
N ARG A 21 -4.49 -12.81 -1.27
CA ARG A 21 -5.27 -12.12 -2.29
C ARG A 21 -6.64 -11.63 -1.77
N VAL A 22 -6.88 -11.73 -0.47
CA VAL A 22 -8.09 -11.16 0.14
C VAL A 22 -8.12 -9.66 -0.15
N TYR A 23 -9.23 -9.21 -0.76
CA TYR A 23 -9.39 -7.86 -1.28
C TYR A 23 -8.91 -6.76 -0.30
N LYS A 24 -9.39 -6.78 0.95
CA LYS A 24 -9.02 -5.82 1.99
C LYS A 24 -7.51 -5.73 2.22
N ILE A 25 -6.82 -6.87 2.25
CA ILE A 25 -5.37 -6.94 2.45
C ILE A 25 -4.64 -6.40 1.21
N VAL A 26 -5.10 -6.77 0.02
CA VAL A 26 -4.51 -6.31 -1.24
C VAL A 26 -4.58 -4.79 -1.36
N ILE A 27 -5.73 -4.18 -1.06
CA ILE A 27 -5.89 -2.72 -1.11
C ILE A 27 -4.92 -2.02 -0.16
N VAL A 28 -4.85 -2.44 1.11
CA VAL A 28 -3.95 -1.80 2.08
C VAL A 28 -2.48 -1.98 1.67
N ARG A 29 -2.11 -3.14 1.14
CA ARG A 29 -0.76 -3.38 0.60
C ARG A 29 -0.43 -2.45 -0.56
N GLN A 30 -1.35 -2.24 -1.49
CA GLN A 30 -1.16 -1.34 -2.62
C GLN A 30 -1.07 0.13 -2.18
N LEU A 31 -1.90 0.54 -1.20
CA LEU A 31 -1.79 1.86 -0.57
C LEU A 31 -0.45 2.04 0.17
N TYR A 32 0.10 0.98 0.75
CA TYR A 32 1.45 1.01 1.33
C TYR A 32 2.53 1.25 0.27
N TYR A 33 2.41 0.67 -0.92
CA TYR A 33 3.32 0.96 -2.04
C TYR A 33 3.25 2.44 -2.45
N LYS A 34 2.03 2.99 -2.57
CA LYS A 34 1.80 4.42 -2.83
C LYS A 34 2.44 5.29 -1.76
N LEU A 35 2.26 4.95 -0.48
CA LEU A 35 2.85 5.69 0.64
C LEU A 35 4.38 5.70 0.58
N LEU A 36 5.01 4.55 0.32
CA LEU A 36 6.47 4.46 0.14
C LEU A 36 6.97 5.32 -1.01
N ARG A 37 6.22 5.36 -2.12
CA ARG A 37 6.54 6.20 -3.28
C ARG A 37 6.46 7.69 -2.93
N GLU A 38 5.40 8.12 -2.26
CA GLU A 38 5.14 9.54 -1.97
C GLU A 38 5.99 10.08 -0.81
N LYS A 39 6.16 9.30 0.25
CA LYS A 39 6.84 9.78 1.48
C LYS A 39 8.34 9.52 1.48
N LYS A 40 8.79 8.43 0.85
CA LYS A 40 10.22 8.07 0.81
C LYS A 40 10.86 8.26 -0.57
N GLY A 41 10.08 8.66 -1.59
CA GLY A 41 10.59 8.84 -2.94
C GLY A 41 11.11 7.56 -3.61
N LEU A 42 10.78 6.38 -3.07
CA LEU A 42 11.35 5.12 -3.55
C LEU A 42 10.92 4.82 -4.98
N LEU A 43 11.85 4.30 -5.79
CA LEU A 43 11.54 3.75 -7.10
C LEU A 43 10.77 2.43 -6.98
N VAL A 44 9.99 2.11 -8.01
CA VAL A 44 9.18 0.89 -8.09
C VAL A 44 10.01 -0.37 -7.80
N GLU A 45 11.23 -0.44 -8.33
CA GLU A 45 12.16 -1.54 -8.06
C GLU A 45 12.61 -1.58 -6.59
N GLY A 46 12.85 -0.43 -5.97
CA GLY A 46 13.24 -0.34 -4.56
C GLY A 46 12.11 -0.80 -3.64
N ILE A 47 10.87 -0.42 -3.96
CA ILE A 47 9.67 -0.91 -3.27
C ILE A 47 9.52 -2.42 -3.50
N GLY A 48 9.77 -2.91 -4.72
CA GLY A 48 9.73 -4.32 -5.06
C GLY A 48 10.70 -5.16 -4.23
N ARG A 49 11.96 -4.71 -4.12
CA ARG A 49 12.97 -5.32 -3.24
C ARG A 49 12.54 -5.31 -1.78
N LEU A 50 11.99 -4.20 -1.30
CA LEU A 50 11.53 -4.07 0.09
C LEU A 50 10.35 -4.99 0.41
N CYS A 51 9.46 -5.22 -0.55
CA CYS A 51 8.22 -5.98 -0.36
C CYS A 51 8.27 -7.42 -0.92
N ASP A 52 9.43 -7.87 -1.42
CA ASP A 52 9.60 -9.13 -2.15
C ASP A 52 8.59 -9.29 -3.31
N ARG A 53 8.51 -8.29 -4.18
CA ARG A 53 7.58 -8.26 -5.33
C ARG A 53 8.27 -7.80 -6.59
N ASP A 54 7.78 -8.32 -7.71
CA ASP A 54 8.20 -7.81 -9.01
C ASP A 54 7.78 -6.34 -9.19
N HIS A 55 8.65 -5.57 -9.85
CA HIS A 55 8.43 -4.16 -10.11
C HIS A 55 7.11 -3.89 -10.86
N SER A 56 6.70 -4.76 -11.79
CA SER A 56 5.40 -4.62 -12.48
C SER A 56 4.22 -4.78 -11.52
N THR A 57 4.35 -5.65 -10.49
CA THR A 57 3.33 -5.82 -9.45
C THR A 57 3.20 -4.56 -8.60
N ILE A 58 4.32 -3.92 -8.27
CA ILE A 58 4.31 -2.65 -7.54
C ILE A 58 3.66 -1.55 -8.39
N SER A 59 4.08 -1.41 -9.65
CA SER A 59 3.55 -0.40 -10.57
C SER A 59 2.03 -0.54 -10.76
N ASN A 60 1.57 -1.75 -11.09
CA ASN A 60 0.15 -2.06 -11.24
C ASN A 60 -0.63 -1.84 -9.93
N GLY A 61 -0.02 -2.17 -8.79
CA GLY A 61 -0.63 -1.95 -7.48
C GLY A 61 -0.84 -0.47 -7.16
N ILE A 62 0.17 0.37 -7.40
CA ILE A 62 0.06 1.83 -7.19
C ILE A 62 -0.99 2.43 -8.13
N LYS A 63 -0.99 2.03 -9.40
CA LYS A 63 -1.99 2.48 -10.38
C LYS A 63 -3.41 2.10 -9.90
N HIS A 64 -3.63 0.83 -9.57
CA HIS A 64 -4.93 0.37 -9.10
C HIS A 64 -5.41 1.10 -7.84
N ALA A 65 -4.52 1.35 -6.87
CA ALA A 65 -4.86 2.13 -5.68
C ALA A 65 -5.25 3.58 -6.03
N ASN A 66 -4.55 4.22 -6.98
CA ASN A 66 -4.91 5.56 -7.44
C ASN A 66 -6.27 5.59 -8.16
N ASP A 67 -6.53 4.63 -9.05
CA ASP A 67 -7.80 4.53 -9.77
C ASP A 67 -8.98 4.35 -8.79
N LEU A 68 -8.80 3.55 -7.73
CA LEU A 68 -9.79 3.38 -6.67
C LEU A 68 -9.99 4.65 -5.81
N LEU A 69 -8.92 5.40 -5.53
CA LEU A 69 -9.02 6.68 -4.85
C LEU A 69 -9.75 7.74 -5.69
N GLU A 70 -9.47 7.77 -6.99
CA GLU A 70 -10.11 8.69 -7.96
C GLU A 70 -11.61 8.41 -8.07
N THR A 71 -11.97 7.14 -8.16
CA THR A 71 -13.38 6.68 -8.20
C THR A 71 -14.07 6.72 -6.83
N LYS A 72 -13.37 7.16 -5.78
CA LYS A 72 -13.86 7.28 -4.40
C LYS A 72 -14.39 5.96 -3.82
N ASP A 73 -13.72 4.85 -4.13
CA ASP A 73 -14.01 3.57 -3.48
C ASP A 73 -13.95 3.73 -1.95
N GLU A 74 -15.06 3.41 -1.28
CA GLU A 74 -15.26 3.74 0.13
C GLU A 74 -14.20 3.09 1.03
N TYR A 75 -13.87 1.82 0.76
CA TYR A 75 -12.88 1.09 1.55
C TYR A 75 -11.49 1.69 1.36
N THR A 76 -11.10 1.95 0.10
CA THR A 76 -9.79 2.48 -0.26
C THR A 76 -9.57 3.88 0.30
N VAL A 77 -10.53 4.78 0.14
CA VAL A 77 -10.47 6.15 0.69
C VAL A 77 -10.33 6.09 2.22
N ARG A 78 -11.18 5.31 2.90
CA ARG A 78 -11.11 5.17 4.36
C ARG A 78 -9.76 4.64 4.84
N MET A 79 -9.16 3.69 4.13
CA MET A 79 -7.83 3.17 4.49
C MET A 79 -6.72 4.18 4.20
N TRP A 80 -6.82 4.92 3.11
CA TRP A 80 -5.84 5.94 2.75
C TRP A 80 -5.82 7.11 3.75
N ASP A 81 -7.00 7.59 4.16
CA ASP A 81 -7.13 8.67 5.14
C ASP A 81 -6.45 8.32 6.47
N LYS A 82 -6.45 7.03 6.85
CA LYS A 82 -5.76 6.56 8.04
C LYS A 82 -4.24 6.64 7.93
N ILE A 83 -3.65 6.47 6.73
CA ILE A 83 -2.20 6.25 6.59
C ILE A 83 -1.46 7.34 5.82
N LYS A 84 -2.14 8.19 5.05
CA LYS A 84 -1.52 9.21 4.19
C LYS A 84 -0.71 10.27 4.95
N GLY A 85 -1.01 10.47 6.23
CA GLY A 85 -0.31 11.40 7.12
C GLY A 85 0.87 10.79 7.87
N ILE A 86 1.25 9.54 7.60
CA ILE A 86 2.43 8.93 8.22
C ILE A 86 3.69 9.57 7.61
N GLU A 87 4.63 9.99 8.46
CA GLU A 87 5.91 10.55 8.06
C GLU A 87 7.05 9.50 8.11
N PRO A 88 8.13 9.66 7.32
CA PRO A 88 9.19 8.65 7.11
C PRO A 88 9.96 8.15 8.32
#